data_AF-A0A2V5Y9Q4-F1
#
_entry.id   AF-A0A2V5Y9Q4-F1
#
_cell.length_a   1.000
_cell.length_b   1.000
_cell.length_c   1.000
_cell.angle_alpha   90.00
_cell.angle_beta   90.00
_cell.angle_gamma   90.00
#
_symmetry.space_group_name_H-M   'P 1'
#
loop_
_entity.id
_entity.type
_entity.pdbx_description
1 polymer ?
#
loop_
_entity_poly.entity_id
_entity_poly.type
_entity_poly.pdbx_seq_one_letter_code
_entity_poly.pdbx_strand_id
1 'polypeptide(L)'
;MEFNLFKTLDGLINGWCERRALRPLAYLLPAYSGVFVHTDQQFQLLEALKNLNRLSLNHLTLEELRLVTEALDFLDQRLRTRVI
;
A
#
# COMPACT_ATOMS: atom_id res chain seq x y z
N MET A 1 -18.36 5.36 -4.35
CA MET A 1 -17.90 4.54 -3.21
C MET A 1 -16.61 5.15 -2.73
N GLU A 2 -16.50 5.42 -1.43
CA GLU A 2 -15.27 5.94 -0.83
C GLU A 2 -14.20 4.84 -0.85
N PHE A 3 -13.01 5.13 -1.40
CA PHE A 3 -11.90 4.19 -1.40
C PHE A 3 -11.41 4.01 0.04
N ASN A 4 -11.45 2.77 0.55
CA ASN A 4 -10.97 2.46 1.89
C ASN A 4 -9.57 1.84 1.81
N LEU A 5 -8.57 2.68 2.07
CA LEU A 5 -7.15 2.29 2.01
C LEU A 5 -6.84 1.04 2.85
N PHE A 6 -7.23 1.02 4.13
CA PHE A 6 -6.91 -0.09 5.03
C PHE A 6 -7.57 -1.39 4.58
N LYS A 7 -8.85 -1.33 4.20
CA LYS A 7 -9.57 -2.51 3.71
C LYS A 7 -8.93 -3.07 2.44
N THR A 8 -8.48 -2.19 1.53
CA THR A 8 -7.79 -2.61 0.30
C THR A 8 -6.43 -3.26 0.63
N LEU A 9 -5.64 -2.64 1.50
CA LEU A 9 -4.33 -3.17 1.90
C LEU A 9 -4.44 -4.49 2.68
N ASP A 10 -5.42 -4.62 3.59
CA ASP A 10 -5.70 -5.87 4.29
C ASP A 10 -6.07 -6.99 3.30
N GLY A 11 -6.89 -6.69 2.29
CA GLY A 11 -7.22 -7.65 1.23
C GLY A 11 -6.00 -8.13 0.45
N LEU A 12 -5.10 -7.20 0.10
CA LEU A 12 -3.84 -7.53 -0.57
C LEU A 12 -2.93 -8.38 0.31
N ILE A 13 -2.74 -7.99 1.57
CA ILE A 13 -1.91 -8.73 2.54
C ILE A 13 -2.44 -10.14 2.72
N ASN A 14 -3.76 -10.31 2.90
CA ASN A 14 -4.37 -11.62 3.05
C ASN A 14 -4.14 -12.50 1.81
N GLY A 15 -4.39 -11.97 0.61
CA GLY A 15 -4.15 -12.70 -0.65
C GLY A 15 -2.67 -13.08 -0.82
N TRP A 16 -1.75 -12.20 -0.44
CA TRP A 16 -0.31 -12.50 -0.46
C TRP A 16 0.10 -13.56 0.56
N CYS A 17 -0.50 -13.54 1.76
CA CYS A 17 -0.29 -14.56 2.78
C CYS A 17 -0.77 -15.94 2.29
N GLU A 18 -1.96 -16.01 1.70
CA GLU A 18 -2.54 -17.25 1.16
C GLU A 18 -1.65 -17.89 0.09
N ARG A 19 -1.12 -17.09 -0.85
CA ARG A 19 -0.25 -17.56 -1.93
C ARG A 19 1.24 -17.56 -1.59
N ARG A 20 1.61 -17.26 -0.34
CA ARG A 20 3.01 -17.17 0.15
C ARG A 20 3.87 -16.20 -0.66
N ALA A 21 3.30 -15.08 -1.10
CA ALA A 21 4.03 -14.00 -1.78
C ALA A 21 4.84 -13.16 -0.77
N LEU A 22 5.98 -13.69 -0.34
CA LEU A 22 6.79 -13.07 0.72
C LEU A 22 7.42 -11.73 0.33
N ARG A 23 7.74 -11.52 -0.95
CA ARG A 23 8.35 -10.26 -1.42
C ARG A 23 7.44 -9.05 -1.24
N PRO A 24 6.21 -9.02 -1.75
CA PRO A 24 5.33 -7.86 -1.53
C PRO A 24 5.02 -7.65 -0.04
N LEU A 25 4.88 -8.73 0.75
CA LEU A 25 4.72 -8.63 2.20
C LEU A 25 5.92 -7.97 2.89
N ALA A 26 7.15 -8.33 2.49
CA ALA A 26 8.37 -7.76 3.08
C ALA A 26 8.52 -6.25 2.84
N TYR A 27 7.97 -5.73 1.73
CA TYR A 27 7.96 -4.29 1.47
C TYR A 27 6.85 -3.56 2.22
N LEU A 28 5.65 -4.15 2.30
CA LEU A 28 4.48 -3.45 2.85
C LEU A 28 4.41 -3.51 4.38
N LEU A 29 4.65 -4.68 4.98
CA LEU A 29 4.45 -4.89 6.42
C LEU A 29 5.26 -3.96 7.32
N PRO A 30 6.54 -3.62 7.04
CA PRO A 30 7.29 -2.70 7.89
C PRO A 30 6.67 -1.29 7.97
N ALA A 31 5.94 -0.87 6.94
CA ALA A 31 5.31 0.44 6.86
C ALA A 31 3.80 0.41 7.15
N TYR A 32 3.22 -0.79 7.32
CA TYR A 32 1.79 -0.96 7.56
C TYR A 32 1.51 -1.19 9.05
N SER A 33 1.16 -0.12 9.76
CA SER A 33 0.82 -0.15 11.19
C SER A 33 -0.66 -0.46 11.48
N GLY A 34 -1.50 -0.64 10.45
CA GLY A 34 -2.96 -0.84 10.59
C GLY A 34 -3.75 0.39 11.09
N VAL A 35 -3.07 1.35 11.73
CA VAL A 35 -3.61 2.65 12.15
C VAL A 35 -2.53 3.72 11.95
N PHE A 36 -2.90 4.86 11.35
CA PHE A 36 -2.01 6.03 11.28
C PHE A 36 -2.32 6.99 12.42
N VAL A 37 -1.37 7.13 13.35
CA VAL A 37 -1.42 8.12 14.42
C VAL A 37 -0.69 9.39 14.00
N HIS A 38 0.34 9.28 13.16
CA HIS A 38 1.19 10.39 12.73
C HIS A 38 1.30 10.49 11.19
N THR A 39 1.60 11.70 10.70
CA THR A 39 1.81 11.94 9.27
C THR A 39 3.05 11.20 8.75
N ASP A 40 4.07 11.02 9.57
CA ASP A 40 5.30 10.27 9.20
C ASP A 40 5.00 8.83 8.80
N GLN A 41 4.05 8.18 9.49
CA GLN A 41 3.62 6.81 9.16
C GLN A 41 2.93 6.75 7.79
N GLN A 42 2.21 7.81 7.41
CA GLN A 42 1.59 7.91 6.08
C GLN A 42 2.65 8.09 4.98
N PHE A 43 3.71 8.86 5.24
CA PHE A 43 4.85 8.98 4.31
C PHE A 43 5.63 7.67 4.16
N GLN A 44 5.87 6.95 5.26
CA GLN A 44 6.51 5.64 5.23
C GLN A 44 5.69 4.64 4.40
N LEU A 45 4.35 4.63 4.58
CA LEU A 45 3.49 3.77 3.76
C LEU A 45 3.51 4.18 2.29
N LEU A 46 3.47 5.47 1.97
CA LEU A 46 3.56 5.96 0.60
C LEU A 46 4.87 5.50 -0.07
N GLU A 47 5.98 5.56 0.66
CA GLU A 47 7.29 5.08 0.17
C GLU A 47 7.29 3.57 -0.05
N ALA A 48 6.72 2.80 0.90
CA ALA A 48 6.59 1.35 0.75
C ALA A 48 5.74 0.97 -0.48
N LEU A 49 4.62 1.66 -0.73
CA LEU A 49 3.78 1.44 -1.91
C LEU A 49 4.50 1.80 -3.21
N LYS A 50 5.28 2.88 -3.23
CA LYS A 50 6.15 3.25 -4.37
C LYS A 50 7.18 2.16 -4.66
N ASN A 51 7.83 1.64 -3.62
CA ASN A 51 8.81 0.56 -3.75
C ASN A 51 8.16 -0.73 -4.23
N LEU A 52 6.97 -1.06 -3.71
CA LEU A 52 6.21 -2.24 -4.11
C LEU A 52 5.79 -2.17 -5.58
N ASN A 53 5.30 -1.01 -6.04
CA ASN A 53 4.94 -0.77 -7.44
C ASN A 53 6.17 -0.92 -8.38
N ARG A 54 7.33 -0.40 -7.98
CA ARG A 54 8.56 -0.45 -8.79
C ARG A 54 9.25 -1.81 -8.80
N LEU A 55 9.31 -2.50 -7.65
CA LEU A 55 10.18 -3.66 -7.45
C LEU A 55 9.43 -5.00 -7.49
N SER A 56 8.10 -4.98 -7.36
CA SER A 56 7.27 -6.20 -7.32
C SER A 56 6.47 -6.47 -8.59
N LEU A 57 6.80 -5.81 -9.71
CA LEU A 57 6.13 -6.02 -11.02
C LEU A 57 6.06 -7.50 -11.43
N ASN A 58 7.06 -8.31 -11.09
CA ASN A 58 7.10 -9.74 -11.40
C ASN A 58 6.43 -10.64 -10.34
N HIS A 59 5.96 -10.06 -9.23
CA HIS A 59 5.40 -10.78 -8.10
C HIS A 59 3.93 -10.41 -7.81
N LEU A 60 3.42 -9.39 -8.49
CA LEU A 60 2.04 -8.91 -8.40
C LEU A 60 1.27 -9.31 -9.66
N THR A 61 0.00 -9.65 -9.48
CA THR A 61 -0.94 -9.74 -10.60
C THR A 61 -1.30 -8.33 -11.08
N LEU A 62 -1.87 -8.23 -12.28
CA LEU A 62 -2.36 -6.95 -12.82
C LEU A 62 -3.39 -6.29 -11.89
N GLU A 63 -4.25 -7.09 -11.26
CA GLU A 63 -5.27 -6.59 -10.35
C GLU A 63 -4.66 -6.09 -9.03
N GLU A 64 -3.68 -6.80 -8.48
CA GLU A 64 -2.97 -6.34 -7.28
C GLU A 64 -2.18 -5.06 -7.57
N LEU A 65 -1.55 -4.95 -8.74
CA LEU A 65 -0.85 -3.74 -9.17
C LEU A 65 -1.80 -2.54 -9.28
N ARG A 66 -3.00 -2.76 -9.84
CA ARG A 66 -4.06 -1.74 -9.92
C ARG A 66 -4.43 -1.24 -8.52
N LEU A 67 -4.70 -2.15 -7.59
CA LEU A 67 -5.08 -1.83 -6.21
C LEU A 67 -3.96 -1.10 -5.44
N VAL A 68 -2.70 -1.50 -5.65
CA VAL A 68 -1.53 -0.82 -5.08
C VAL A 68 -1.39 0.60 -5.63
N THR A 69 -1.64 0.77 -6.93
CA THR A 69 -1.58 2.09 -7.58
C THR A 69 -2.69 3.00 -7.07
N GLU A 70 -3.92 2.49 -6.91
CA GLU A 70 -5.02 3.25 -6.32
C GLU A 70 -4.74 3.64 -4.87
N ALA A 71 -4.16 2.74 -4.07
CA ALA A 71 -3.74 3.03 -2.70
C ALA A 71 -2.67 4.13 -2.64
N LEU A 72 -1.71 4.11 -3.59
CA LEU A 72 -0.66 5.11 -3.71
C LEU A 72 -1.24 6.47 -4.08
N ASP A 73 -2.10 6.55 -5.11
CA ASP A 73 -2.71 7.79 -5.56
C ASP A 73 -3.58 8.42 -4.46
N PHE A 74 -4.35 7.59 -3.74
CA PHE A 74 -5.16 8.04 -2.62
C PHE A 74 -4.31 8.68 -1.50
N LEU A 75 -3.20 8.02 -1.13
CA LEU A 75 -2.29 8.56 -0.10
C LEU A 75 -1.56 9.82 -0.58
N ASP A 76 -1.10 9.87 -1.82
CA ASP A 76 -0.41 11.03 -2.39
C ASP A 76 -1.34 12.24 -2.41
N GLN A 77 -2.60 12.08 -2.85
CA GLN A 77 -3.61 13.13 -2.81
C GLN A 77 -3.90 13.61 -1.38
N ARG A 78 -4.13 12.67 -0.45
CA ARG A 78 -4.43 13.01 0.95
C ARG A 78 -3.30 13.78 1.62
N LEU A 79 -2.05 13.41 1.35
CA LEU A 79 -0.88 14.09 1.90
C LEU A 79 -0.70 15.47 1.27
N ARG A 80 -0.91 15.62 -0.05
CA ARG A 80 -0.87 16.95 -0.70
C ARG A 80 -1.92 17.92 -0.15
N THR A 81 -3.14 17.45 0.11
CA THR A 81 -4.22 18.32 0.64
C THR A 81 -3.96 18.78 2.07
N ARG A 82 -3.12 18.08 2.84
CA ARG A 82 -2.78 18.42 4.24
C ARG A 82 -1.57 19.34 4.39
N VAL A 83 -0.83 19.59 3.32
CA VAL A 83 0.39 20.42 3.32
C VAL A 83 0.07 21.89 2.99
N ILE A 84 -1.21 22.27 2.95
CA ILE A 84 -1.69 23.65 2.73
C ILE A 84 -2.30 24.19 4.02
#